data_AF-A0A962YZ26-F1
#
_entry.id   AF-A0A962YZ26-F1
#
_cell.length_a   1.000
_cell.length_b   1.000
_cell.length_c   1.000
_cell.angle_alpha   90.00
_cell.angle_beta   90.00
_cell.angle_gamma   90.00
#
_symmetry.space_group_name_H-M   'P 1'
#
loop_
_entity.id
_entity.type
_entity.pdbx_description
1 polymer ?
#
loop_
_entity_poly.entity_id
_entity_poly.type
_entity_poly.pdbx_seq_one_letter_code
_entity_poly.pdbx_strand_id
1 'polypeptide(L)'
;IVAHLTEMMPIIYTPVVGEACQRFSNIYRRPRGLFIAYPHKDRIAAMLENTPVPDVKVIVVTDGERILGLGDQGVGGMGIPIGKLSLYTACGGINPANTLPITLDVGTNNEALRNDPTYLGWRHERITGDEYYDFVEAFVKAVKKKFPKVLLQFEDFAQPHANPLLQKYRDQLCTFNDDIQGTASIAVSAIIAAVKASGMPLSEHRVAVLGAGSAGCGISEYLVQLMIDDGISEDDARSRFYMIDRQGLLLDNMEGLMPFQQKLTQPCDKTSSFSSGDKIELIDVIEHAKPTILIGVSGQPNQFTEAMVQKMLTYTKRPIIFPMSNPISRCEAQPEDLLKWSNGQALVATGSPFPPVKLNGKTYEIAQSNNCYIFPGMGLGILACGAKRVSDAMFMQAARALAETAPALHTEGGALLPPLSDVRDVSKKIAFAVAKQAMEDGFASSISDEKLQQLIDETLWEPRY
;
A
#
# COMPACT_ATOMS: atom_id res chain seq x y z
N ILE A 1 13.62 -7.26 18.36
CA ILE A 1 12.76 -7.04 17.18
C ILE A 1 13.21 -7.93 16.03
N VAL A 2 14.38 -7.70 15.41
CA VAL A 2 14.85 -8.47 14.24
C VAL A 2 14.80 -10.00 14.46
N ALA A 3 15.28 -10.50 15.59
CA ALA A 3 15.29 -11.95 15.88
C ALA A 3 13.90 -12.59 16.05
N HIS A 4 12.86 -11.80 16.35
CA HIS A 4 11.50 -12.28 16.63
C HIS A 4 10.47 -11.43 15.87
N LEU A 5 10.74 -11.13 14.59
CA LEU A 5 9.99 -10.11 13.87
C LEU A 5 8.51 -10.45 13.74
N THR A 6 8.17 -11.71 13.46
CA THR A 6 6.77 -12.18 13.37
C THR A 6 5.98 -11.94 14.66
N GLU A 7 6.60 -12.17 15.82
CA GLU A 7 5.97 -11.95 17.13
C GLU A 7 5.88 -10.46 17.48
N MET A 8 6.91 -9.68 17.13
CA MET A 8 6.98 -8.27 17.48
C MET A 8 6.16 -7.37 16.54
N MET A 9 5.92 -7.80 15.29
CA MET A 9 5.23 -6.99 14.28
C MET A 9 3.84 -6.51 14.75
N PRO A 10 2.96 -7.36 15.31
CA PRO A 10 1.66 -6.90 15.80
C PRO A 10 1.73 -5.92 16.96
N ILE A 11 2.85 -5.88 17.70
CA ILE A 11 3.08 -5.00 18.86
C ILE A 11 3.58 -3.62 18.40
N ILE A 12 4.54 -3.58 17.47
CA ILE A 12 5.18 -2.33 17.01
C ILE A 12 4.48 -1.71 15.80
N TYR A 13 3.54 -2.44 15.19
CA TYR A 13 2.78 -2.03 14.02
C TYR A 13 1.30 -2.45 14.17
N THR A 14 0.58 -2.66 13.07
CA THR A 14 -0.82 -3.06 13.10
C THR A 14 -1.01 -4.44 13.73
N PRO A 15 -1.99 -4.63 14.64
CA PRO A 15 -3.05 -3.68 15.00
C PRO A 15 -2.74 -2.75 16.19
N VAL A 16 -1.77 -3.07 17.06
CA VAL A 16 -1.55 -2.36 18.34
C VAL A 16 -1.17 -0.90 18.15
N VAL A 17 -0.45 -0.56 17.07
CA VAL A 17 -0.12 0.84 16.75
C VAL A 17 -1.37 1.71 16.58
N GLY A 18 -2.48 1.15 16.10
CA GLY A 18 -3.75 1.86 15.97
C GLY A 18 -4.34 2.26 17.33
N GLU A 19 -4.37 1.32 18.28
CA GLU A 19 -4.79 1.62 19.66
C GLU A 19 -3.85 2.63 20.32
N ALA A 20 -2.53 2.51 20.08
CA ALA A 20 -1.55 3.46 20.56
C ALA A 20 -1.77 4.87 20.00
N CYS A 21 -2.22 5.02 18.75
CA CYS A 21 -2.58 6.31 18.16
C CYS A 21 -3.82 6.92 18.84
N GLN A 22 -4.88 6.13 19.07
CA GLN A 22 -6.09 6.60 19.75
C GLN A 22 -5.82 7.06 21.19
N ARG A 23 -4.87 6.39 21.86
CA ARG A 23 -4.51 6.65 23.25
C ARG A 23 -3.24 7.50 23.39
N PHE A 24 -2.71 8.03 22.28
CA PHE A 24 -1.35 8.58 22.22
C PHE A 24 -1.09 9.64 23.29
N SER A 25 -2.00 10.60 23.44
CA SER A 25 -1.93 11.67 24.45
C SER A 25 -1.92 11.14 25.88
N ASN A 26 -2.67 10.06 26.15
CA ASN A 26 -2.78 9.44 27.47
C ASN A 26 -1.56 8.59 27.85
N ILE A 27 -0.91 7.98 26.86
CA ILE A 27 0.25 7.09 27.07
C ILE A 27 1.58 7.79 26.83
N TYR A 28 1.56 9.09 26.49
CA TYR A 28 2.75 9.85 26.16
C TYR A 28 3.70 9.96 27.36
N ARG A 29 4.95 9.56 27.16
CA ARG A 29 5.99 9.61 28.21
C ARG A 29 7.22 10.42 27.81
N ARG A 30 7.65 10.30 26.56
CA ARG A 30 8.83 10.99 26.02
C ARG A 30 8.57 11.39 24.57
N PRO A 31 9.06 12.57 24.15
CA PRO A 31 8.98 12.98 22.75
C PRO A 31 9.75 12.01 21.85
N ARG A 32 9.12 11.64 20.74
CA ARG A 32 9.72 10.95 19.61
C ARG A 32 9.23 11.61 18.33
N GLY A 33 10.15 12.00 17.46
CA GLY A 33 9.82 12.74 16.24
C GLY A 33 9.66 14.25 16.47
N LEU A 34 9.25 14.91 15.40
CA LEU A 34 9.04 16.35 15.34
C LEU A 34 7.57 16.67 15.10
N PHE A 35 6.99 17.50 15.95
CA PHE A 35 5.62 18.00 15.81
C PHE A 35 5.69 19.43 15.27
N ILE A 36 5.05 19.68 14.14
CA ILE A 36 5.03 20.99 13.49
C ILE A 36 3.57 21.45 13.41
N ALA A 37 3.17 22.38 14.27
CA ALA A 37 1.81 22.92 14.27
C ALA A 37 1.67 24.12 13.33
N TYR A 38 0.48 24.31 12.75
CA TYR A 38 0.18 25.42 11.85
C TYR A 38 0.54 26.80 12.41
N PRO A 39 0.26 27.14 13.69
CA PRO A 39 0.69 28.41 14.29
C PRO A 39 2.22 28.63 14.33
N HIS A 40 3.01 27.61 13.98
CA HIS A 40 4.46 27.65 13.91
C HIS A 40 4.99 27.59 12.47
N LYS A 41 4.16 27.83 11.45
CA LYS A 41 4.53 27.86 10.03
C LYS A 41 5.81 28.65 9.74
N ASP A 42 5.97 29.83 10.33
CA ASP A 42 7.16 30.67 10.11
C ASP A 42 8.43 30.17 10.82
N ARG A 43 8.30 29.17 11.71
CA ARG A 43 9.39 28.60 12.50
C ARG A 43 9.85 27.22 12.01
N ILE A 44 9.23 26.67 10.95
CA ILE A 44 9.52 25.32 10.44
C ILE A 44 11.03 25.12 10.21
N ALA A 45 11.71 26.06 9.55
CA ALA A 45 13.14 25.93 9.27
C ALA A 45 13.97 25.82 10.55
N ALA A 46 13.71 26.66 11.55
CA ALA A 46 14.39 26.62 12.84
C ALA A 46 14.07 25.32 13.61
N MET A 47 12.85 24.78 13.49
CA MET A 47 12.48 23.51 14.10
C MET A 47 13.25 22.34 13.50
N LEU A 48 13.41 22.30 12.17
CA LEU A 48 14.22 21.29 11.48
C LEU A 48 15.72 21.42 11.83
N GLU A 49 16.22 22.64 12.01
CA GLU A 49 17.61 22.88 12.44
C GLU A 49 17.90 22.35 13.85
N ASN A 50 16.91 22.42 14.75
CA ASN A 50 17.03 21.96 16.14
C ASN A 50 16.77 20.45 16.32
N THR A 51 16.55 19.70 15.24
CA THR A 51 16.37 18.25 15.34
C THR A 51 17.71 17.60 15.75
N PRO A 52 17.73 16.70 16.75
CA PRO A 52 18.97 16.08 17.26
C PRO A 52 19.58 15.05 16.29
N VAL A 53 18.98 14.88 15.12
CA VAL A 53 19.38 13.90 14.10
C VAL A 53 20.16 14.65 13.02
N PRO A 54 21.50 14.54 13.00
CA PRO A 54 22.33 15.40 12.14
C PRO A 54 22.26 15.03 10.66
N ASP A 55 22.01 13.76 10.32
CA ASP A 55 21.99 13.25 8.95
C ASP A 55 20.70 12.47 8.67
N VAL A 56 19.59 13.17 8.50
CA VAL A 56 18.30 12.55 8.17
C VAL A 56 18.30 12.08 6.71
N LYS A 57 18.04 10.78 6.51
CA LYS A 57 17.91 10.13 5.20
C LYS A 57 16.48 9.74 4.86
N VAL A 58 15.66 9.41 5.86
CA VAL A 58 14.25 9.06 5.67
C VAL A 58 13.37 9.83 6.63
N ILE A 59 12.35 10.49 6.08
CA ILE A 59 11.26 11.11 6.82
C ILE A 59 9.99 10.34 6.49
N VAL A 60 9.24 9.96 7.51
CA VAL A 60 7.82 9.59 7.36
C VAL A 60 7.02 10.72 7.99
N VAL A 61 6.12 11.31 7.21
CA VAL A 61 5.29 12.44 7.62
C VAL A 61 3.82 12.07 7.52
N THR A 62 3.02 12.55 8.48
CA THR A 62 1.56 12.44 8.49
C THR A 62 0.93 13.75 8.99
N ASP A 63 -0.32 14.02 8.62
CA ASP A 63 -1.17 15.02 9.27
C ASP A 63 -2.25 14.40 10.19
N GLY A 64 -2.26 13.07 10.29
CA GLY A 64 -3.15 12.31 11.16
C GLY A 64 -4.63 12.33 10.80
N GLU A 65 -4.99 12.77 9.59
CA GLU A 65 -6.41 12.89 9.19
C GLU A 65 -7.06 11.54 8.90
N ARG A 66 -6.28 10.56 8.42
CA ARG A 66 -6.77 9.25 8.02
C ARG A 66 -5.87 8.15 8.58
N ILE A 67 -5.75 8.08 9.91
CA ILE A 67 -4.94 7.04 10.56
C ILE A 67 -5.61 5.68 10.36
N LEU A 68 -5.03 4.84 9.49
CA LEU A 68 -5.56 3.53 9.14
C LEU A 68 -7.08 3.61 8.79
N GLY A 69 -7.89 2.74 9.39
CA GLY A 69 -9.36 2.79 9.35
C GLY A 69 -9.99 3.52 10.55
N LEU A 70 -9.20 4.26 11.34
CA LEU A 70 -9.63 4.91 12.60
C LEU A 70 -10.03 6.37 12.41
N GLY A 71 -9.82 6.92 11.21
CA GLY A 71 -10.15 8.31 10.87
C GLY A 71 -9.18 9.31 11.50
N ASP A 72 -9.70 10.49 11.82
CA ASP A 72 -8.90 11.60 12.29
C ASP A 72 -8.46 11.42 13.75
N GLN A 73 -7.15 11.27 13.95
CA GLN A 73 -6.51 11.14 15.26
C GLN A 73 -5.59 12.34 15.58
N GLY A 74 -5.57 13.37 14.73
CA GLY A 74 -4.72 14.55 14.90
C GLY A 74 -3.26 14.18 15.21
N VAL A 75 -2.68 14.78 16.26
CA VAL A 75 -1.28 14.47 16.64
C VAL A 75 -1.07 13.06 17.18
N GLY A 76 -2.13 12.34 17.56
CA GLY A 76 -2.03 10.93 17.92
C GLY A 76 -1.53 10.07 16.75
N GLY A 77 -1.72 10.57 15.53
CA GLY A 77 -1.17 9.99 14.31
C GLY A 77 0.34 9.84 14.28
N MET A 78 1.10 10.55 15.13
CA MET A 78 2.56 10.39 15.27
C MET A 78 2.99 8.93 15.54
N GLY A 79 2.12 8.10 16.13
CA GLY A 79 2.39 6.67 16.30
C GLY A 79 2.72 5.95 15.00
N ILE A 80 2.14 6.37 13.88
CA ILE A 80 2.33 5.74 12.56
C ILE A 80 3.72 6.03 11.98
N PRO A 81 4.19 7.29 11.84
CA PRO A 81 5.57 7.56 11.46
C PRO A 81 6.62 6.83 12.32
N ILE A 82 6.40 6.76 13.64
CA ILE A 82 7.29 6.02 14.55
C ILE A 82 7.30 4.52 14.22
N GLY A 83 6.13 3.91 14.03
CA GLY A 83 5.99 2.51 13.66
C GLY A 83 6.66 2.20 12.31
N LYS A 84 6.35 2.98 11.27
CA LYS A 84 6.91 2.82 9.91
C LYS A 84 8.43 2.92 9.92
N LEU A 85 9.02 3.91 10.61
CA LEU A 85 10.48 4.05 10.70
C LEU A 85 11.14 2.93 11.52
N SER A 86 10.42 2.37 12.50
CA SER A 86 10.87 1.14 13.18
C SER A 86 10.95 -0.04 12.22
N LEU A 87 10.02 -0.14 11.25
CA LEU A 87 10.03 -1.17 10.20
C LEU A 87 11.05 -0.90 9.09
N TYR A 88 11.31 0.36 8.75
CA TYR A 88 12.47 0.70 7.90
C TYR A 88 13.78 0.15 8.48
N THR A 89 13.92 0.21 9.80
CA THR A 89 15.09 -0.36 10.50
C THR A 89 15.02 -1.89 10.56
N ALA A 90 13.92 -2.43 11.09
CA ALA A 90 13.80 -3.87 11.37
C ALA A 90 13.77 -4.72 10.08
N CYS A 91 13.02 -4.28 9.08
CA CYS A 91 12.82 -4.98 7.81
C CYS A 91 13.81 -4.52 6.74
N GLY A 92 14.03 -3.21 6.60
CA GLY A 92 14.86 -2.63 5.53
C GLY A 92 16.32 -2.43 5.91
N GLY A 93 16.67 -2.56 7.20
CA GLY A 93 18.03 -2.30 7.66
C GLY A 93 18.45 -0.83 7.50
N ILE A 94 17.53 0.13 7.51
CA ILE A 94 17.92 1.54 7.55
C ILE A 94 18.38 1.90 8.97
N ASN A 95 19.50 2.60 9.09
CA ASN A 95 20.01 3.02 10.39
C ASN A 95 18.99 3.94 11.10
N PRO A 96 18.54 3.60 12.32
CA PRO A 96 17.52 4.38 13.03
C PRO A 96 17.99 5.82 13.33
N ALA A 97 19.31 6.05 13.46
CA ALA A 97 19.90 7.38 13.65
C ALA A 97 19.84 8.26 12.39
N ASN A 98 19.33 7.75 11.28
CA ASN A 98 19.14 8.48 10.03
C ASN A 98 17.64 8.68 9.68
N THR A 99 16.75 8.45 10.65
CA THR A 99 15.30 8.55 10.43
C THR A 99 14.66 9.65 11.27
N LEU A 100 13.62 10.29 10.74
CA LEU A 100 12.90 11.36 11.44
C LEU A 100 11.38 11.22 11.24
N PRO A 101 10.62 10.83 12.28
CA PRO A 101 9.16 10.86 12.22
C PRO A 101 8.65 12.29 12.38
N ILE A 102 7.69 12.71 11.56
CA ILE A 102 7.12 14.06 11.59
C ILE A 102 5.59 14.00 11.61
N THR A 103 4.97 14.87 12.40
CA THR A 103 3.53 15.16 12.31
C THR A 103 3.30 16.64 11.99
N LEU A 104 2.49 16.90 10.98
CA LEU A 104 1.99 18.21 10.61
C LEU A 104 0.64 18.44 11.31
N ASP A 105 0.67 19.18 12.41
CA ASP A 105 -0.51 19.47 13.22
C ASP A 105 -1.27 20.68 12.68
N VAL A 106 -2.22 20.40 11.80
CA VAL A 106 -3.11 21.38 11.17
C VAL A 106 -4.43 21.55 11.93
N GLY A 107 -4.53 21.00 13.15
CA GLY A 107 -5.78 20.81 13.89
C GLY A 107 -6.35 19.40 13.68
N THR A 108 -7.52 19.15 14.25
CA THR A 108 -8.26 17.89 14.11
C THR A 108 -9.76 18.15 14.07
N ASN A 109 -10.49 17.44 13.21
CA ASN A 109 -11.95 17.48 13.14
C ASN A 109 -12.60 16.49 14.13
N ASN A 110 -11.80 15.76 14.90
CA ASN A 110 -12.26 14.90 15.96
C ASN A 110 -12.58 15.72 17.22
N GLU A 111 -13.87 16.00 17.42
CA GLU A 111 -14.36 16.79 18.54
C GLU A 111 -13.99 16.19 19.91
N ALA A 112 -14.01 14.85 20.04
CA ALA A 112 -13.64 14.19 21.29
C ALA A 112 -12.18 14.48 21.68
N LEU A 113 -11.26 14.50 20.71
CA LEU A 113 -9.87 14.87 20.95
C LEU A 113 -9.72 16.35 21.29
N ARG A 114 -10.44 17.25 20.61
CA ARG A 114 -10.39 18.69 20.91
C ARG A 114 -10.87 19.01 22.33
N ASN A 115 -11.88 18.28 22.80
CA ASN A 115 -12.47 18.43 24.13
C ASN A 115 -11.69 17.69 25.23
N ASP A 116 -10.74 16.82 24.88
CA ASP A 116 -9.91 16.11 25.84
C ASP A 116 -8.82 17.04 26.44
N PRO A 117 -8.82 17.28 27.76
CA PRO A 117 -7.81 18.12 28.42
C PRO A 117 -6.39 17.55 28.34
N THR A 118 -6.24 16.26 28.04
CA THR A 118 -4.94 15.60 27.87
C THR A 118 -4.41 15.66 26.44
N TYR A 119 -5.25 16.04 25.46
CA TYR A 119 -4.84 16.11 24.05
C TYR A 119 -3.61 17.00 23.86
N LEU A 120 -2.59 16.44 23.21
CA LEU A 120 -1.29 17.10 23.01
C LEU A 120 -1.28 18.08 21.83
N GLY A 121 -2.23 17.94 20.90
CA GLY A 121 -2.24 18.69 19.65
C GLY A 121 -2.93 20.03 19.75
N TRP A 122 -2.93 20.75 18.64
CA TRP A 122 -3.61 22.01 18.50
C TRP A 122 -5.13 21.80 18.56
N ARG A 123 -5.75 22.38 19.60
CA ARG A 123 -7.21 22.31 19.84
C ARG A 123 -7.94 23.27 18.90
N HIS A 124 -7.90 22.95 17.62
CA HIS A 124 -8.54 23.69 16.54
C HIS A 124 -9.09 22.70 15.52
N GLU A 125 -10.13 23.11 14.78
CA GLU A 125 -10.56 22.34 13.60
C GLU A 125 -9.43 22.29 12.57
N ARG A 126 -9.47 21.35 11.62
CA ARG A 126 -8.45 21.34 10.57
C ARG A 126 -8.54 22.63 9.75
N ILE A 127 -7.40 23.28 9.53
CA ILE A 127 -7.31 24.28 8.45
C ILE A 127 -7.53 23.59 7.11
N THR A 128 -8.07 24.32 6.13
CA THR A 128 -8.46 23.77 4.83
C THR A 128 -8.04 24.70 3.70
N GLY A 129 -8.24 24.27 2.45
CA GLY A 129 -7.98 25.10 1.27
C GLY A 129 -6.53 25.57 1.17
N ASP A 130 -6.34 26.80 0.72
CA ASP A 130 -5.02 27.37 0.43
C ASP A 130 -4.13 27.44 1.67
N GLU A 131 -4.70 27.70 2.86
CA GLU A 131 -3.93 27.75 4.11
C GLU A 131 -3.23 26.41 4.40
N TYR A 132 -3.94 25.30 4.18
CA TYR A 132 -3.38 23.95 4.34
C TYR A 132 -2.25 23.72 3.33
N TYR A 133 -2.50 23.99 2.05
CA TYR A 133 -1.50 23.75 1.01
C TYR A 133 -0.27 24.64 1.16
N ASP A 134 -0.43 25.89 1.59
CA ASP A 134 0.66 26.81 1.88
C ASP A 134 1.49 26.36 3.08
N PHE A 135 0.85 25.78 4.10
CA PHE A 135 1.55 25.21 5.24
C PHE A 135 2.40 24.00 4.85
N VAL A 136 1.82 23.06 4.08
CA VAL A 136 2.57 21.89 3.59
C VAL A 136 3.68 22.32 2.62
N GLU A 137 3.45 23.33 1.78
CA GLU A 137 4.49 23.91 0.91
C GLU A 137 5.66 24.49 1.71
N ALA A 138 5.37 25.25 2.78
CA ALA A 138 6.41 25.79 3.66
C ALA A 138 7.23 24.66 4.32
N PHE A 139 6.56 23.58 4.74
CA PHE A 139 7.22 22.37 5.23
C PHE A 139 8.13 21.73 4.19
N VAL A 140 7.61 21.41 3.00
CA VAL A 140 8.38 20.74 1.93
C VAL A 140 9.56 21.59 1.50
N LYS A 141 9.40 22.92 1.36
CA LYS A 141 10.50 23.84 1.05
C LYS A 141 11.61 23.79 2.12
N ALA A 142 11.23 23.79 3.39
CA ALA A 142 12.20 23.73 4.49
C ALA A 142 12.93 22.37 4.54
N VAL A 143 12.22 21.26 4.30
CA VAL A 143 12.81 19.92 4.20
C VAL A 143 13.80 19.84 3.03
N LYS A 144 13.42 20.29 1.83
CA LYS A 144 14.31 20.30 0.66
C LYS A 144 15.58 21.11 0.91
N LYS A 145 15.47 22.24 1.61
CA LYS A 145 16.61 23.10 1.94
C LYS A 145 17.54 22.43 2.95
N LYS A 146 16.99 21.84 4.02
CA LYS A 146 17.77 21.24 5.11
C LYS A 146 18.34 19.86 4.75
N PHE A 147 17.55 19.04 4.08
CA PHE A 147 17.84 17.64 3.76
C PHE A 147 17.63 17.36 2.26
N PRO A 148 18.49 17.88 1.36
CA PRO A 148 18.26 17.82 -0.08
C PRO A 148 18.28 16.41 -0.70
N LYS A 149 18.75 15.40 0.04
CA LYS A 149 18.82 14.00 -0.39
C LYS A 149 17.87 13.08 0.39
N VAL A 150 16.92 13.65 1.13
CA VAL A 150 16.02 12.86 1.97
C VAL A 150 14.97 12.15 1.13
N LEU A 151 14.64 10.93 1.53
CA LEU A 151 13.43 10.26 1.13
C LEU A 151 12.28 10.75 2.02
N LEU A 152 11.29 11.42 1.43
CA LEU A 152 10.08 11.87 2.12
C LEU A 152 8.90 10.96 1.80
N GLN A 153 8.45 10.16 2.76
CA GLN A 153 7.25 9.34 2.65
C GLN A 153 6.05 10.06 3.28
N PHE A 154 5.00 10.30 2.50
CA PHE A 154 3.70 10.72 3.00
C PHE A 154 2.89 9.49 3.45
N GLU A 155 2.24 9.61 4.61
CA GLU A 155 1.52 8.52 5.27
C GLU A 155 0.24 9.03 5.94
N ASP A 156 -0.86 8.28 5.79
CA ASP A 156 -2.14 8.48 6.45
C ASP A 156 -2.77 9.89 6.27
N PHE A 157 -2.52 10.51 5.11
CA PHE A 157 -3.23 11.70 4.67
C PHE A 157 -4.62 11.32 4.12
N ALA A 158 -5.63 12.17 4.34
CA ALA A 158 -6.93 11.93 3.73
C ALA A 158 -6.87 12.01 2.21
N GLN A 159 -7.73 11.25 1.52
CA GLN A 159 -7.73 11.15 0.06
C GLN A 159 -7.80 12.51 -0.68
N PRO A 160 -8.58 13.51 -0.21
CA PRO A 160 -8.58 14.84 -0.83
C PRO A 160 -7.22 15.55 -0.82
N HIS A 161 -6.31 15.17 0.10
CA HIS A 161 -4.97 15.74 0.23
C HIS A 161 -3.88 14.82 -0.34
N ALA A 162 -3.95 13.51 -0.06
CA ALA A 162 -2.90 12.55 -0.38
C ALA A 162 -2.48 12.56 -1.87
N ASN A 163 -3.45 12.49 -2.78
CA ASN A 163 -3.15 12.47 -4.22
C ASN A 163 -2.69 13.83 -4.75
N PRO A 164 -3.36 14.98 -4.46
CA PRO A 164 -2.84 16.29 -4.87
C PRO A 164 -1.41 16.57 -4.36
N LEU A 165 -1.09 16.22 -3.12
CA LEU A 165 0.25 16.38 -2.57
C LEU A 165 1.28 15.49 -3.30
N LEU A 166 0.94 14.22 -3.56
CA LEU A 166 1.79 13.32 -4.34
C LEU A 166 2.07 13.89 -5.73
N GLN A 167 1.03 14.28 -6.48
CA GLN A 167 1.20 14.80 -7.85
C GLN A 167 2.00 16.10 -7.86
N LYS A 168 1.81 16.97 -6.87
CA LYS A 168 2.55 18.24 -6.78
C LYS A 168 4.04 18.01 -6.53
N TYR A 169 4.41 17.06 -5.67
CA TYR A 169 5.77 16.95 -5.15
C TYR A 169 6.62 15.83 -5.76
N ARG A 170 6.03 14.80 -6.38
CA ARG A 170 6.77 13.65 -6.96
C ARG A 170 7.92 14.02 -7.92
N ASP A 171 7.82 15.17 -8.57
CA ASP A 171 8.83 15.65 -9.53
C ASP A 171 9.80 16.67 -8.94
N GLN A 172 9.62 17.02 -7.66
CA GLN A 172 10.35 18.10 -6.99
C GLN A 172 11.37 17.62 -5.95
N LEU A 173 11.19 16.41 -5.42
CA LEU A 173 12.07 15.75 -4.46
C LEU A 173 11.87 14.23 -4.50
N CYS A 174 12.72 13.49 -3.76
CA CYS A 174 12.57 12.05 -3.60
C CYS A 174 11.41 11.75 -2.64
N THR A 175 10.21 11.52 -3.18
CA THR A 175 9.02 11.33 -2.37
C THR A 175 8.04 10.33 -2.98
N PHE A 176 7.25 9.68 -2.12
CA PHE A 176 6.13 8.83 -2.49
C PHE A 176 5.06 8.88 -1.39
N ASN A 177 3.89 8.33 -1.68
CA ASN A 177 2.84 8.09 -0.69
C ASN A 177 2.60 6.58 -0.53
N ASP A 178 2.76 6.05 0.69
CA ASP A 178 2.68 4.59 0.93
C ASP A 178 1.24 4.06 0.80
N ASP A 179 0.25 4.85 1.19
CA ASP A 179 -1.17 4.46 1.08
C ASP A 179 -1.64 4.31 -0.37
N ILE A 180 -1.07 5.10 -1.28
CA ILE A 180 -1.37 5.07 -2.71
C ILE A 180 -0.47 4.05 -3.41
N GLN A 181 0.84 4.26 -3.38
CA GLN A 181 1.80 3.51 -4.20
C GLN A 181 2.24 2.19 -3.52
N GLY A 182 2.49 2.24 -2.21
CA GLY A 182 2.88 1.06 -1.43
C GLY A 182 1.77 0.00 -1.38
N THR A 183 0.54 0.42 -1.09
CA THR A 183 -0.65 -0.46 -1.05
C THR A 183 -0.93 -1.10 -2.40
N ALA A 184 -0.85 -0.34 -3.50
CA ALA A 184 -1.00 -0.89 -4.84
C ALA A 184 0.10 -1.92 -5.13
N SER A 185 1.35 -1.59 -4.84
CA SER A 185 2.50 -2.47 -5.09
C SER A 185 2.39 -3.81 -4.35
N ILE A 186 2.02 -3.83 -3.06
CA ILE A 186 1.91 -5.09 -2.32
C ILE A 186 0.77 -5.97 -2.83
N ALA A 187 -0.39 -5.39 -3.14
CA ALA A 187 -1.52 -6.14 -3.70
C ALA A 187 -1.13 -6.75 -5.06
N VAL A 188 -0.51 -5.94 -5.93
CA VAL A 188 -0.02 -6.38 -7.23
C VAL A 188 1.04 -7.47 -7.11
N SER A 189 1.93 -7.40 -6.10
CA SER A 189 2.92 -8.45 -5.84
C SER A 189 2.28 -9.82 -5.61
N ALA A 190 1.27 -9.86 -4.72
CA ALA A 190 0.53 -11.09 -4.45
C ALA A 190 -0.22 -11.58 -5.69
N ILE A 191 -0.76 -10.67 -6.51
CA ILE A 191 -1.43 -11.02 -7.77
C ILE A 191 -0.44 -11.59 -8.78
N ILE A 192 0.75 -11.00 -8.97
CA ILE A 192 1.79 -11.54 -9.86
C ILE A 192 2.18 -12.95 -9.42
N ALA A 193 2.39 -13.16 -8.12
CA ALA A 193 2.69 -14.48 -7.58
C ALA A 193 1.54 -15.48 -7.85
N ALA A 194 0.29 -15.04 -7.70
CA ALA A 194 -0.88 -15.86 -7.96
C ALA A 194 -1.07 -16.19 -9.44
N VAL A 195 -0.85 -15.22 -10.33
CA VAL A 195 -0.88 -15.41 -11.79
C VAL A 195 0.12 -16.47 -12.20
N LYS A 196 1.38 -16.35 -11.76
CA LYS A 196 2.42 -17.36 -12.00
C LYS A 196 2.05 -18.73 -11.44
N ALA A 197 1.57 -18.77 -10.19
CA ALA A 197 1.14 -20.02 -9.56
C ALA A 197 -0.07 -20.65 -10.26
N SER A 198 -0.95 -19.85 -10.87
CA SER A 198 -2.11 -20.34 -11.61
C SER A 198 -1.72 -21.08 -12.90
N GLY A 199 -0.55 -20.75 -13.46
CA GLY A 199 -0.06 -21.26 -14.75
C GLY A 199 -0.70 -20.60 -15.97
N MET A 200 -1.55 -19.58 -15.78
CA MET A 200 -2.17 -18.78 -16.83
C MET A 200 -1.38 -17.47 -17.01
N PRO A 201 -1.04 -17.06 -18.25
CA PRO A 201 -0.42 -15.77 -18.50
C PRO A 201 -1.31 -14.60 -18.06
N LEU A 202 -0.71 -13.49 -17.58
CA LEU A 202 -1.45 -12.28 -17.18
C LEU A 202 -2.42 -11.83 -18.29
N SER A 203 -1.98 -11.93 -19.54
CA SER A 203 -2.74 -11.58 -20.75
C SER A 203 -4.01 -12.37 -20.98
N GLU A 204 -4.19 -13.53 -20.34
CA GLU A 204 -5.39 -14.36 -20.48
C GLU A 204 -6.39 -14.13 -19.34
N HIS A 205 -5.95 -13.44 -18.27
CA HIS A 205 -6.82 -13.14 -17.15
C HIS A 205 -7.84 -12.05 -17.49
N ARG A 206 -9.01 -12.19 -16.84
CA ARG A 206 -10.03 -11.15 -16.72
C ARG A 206 -10.23 -10.87 -15.24
N VAL A 207 -10.34 -9.60 -14.89
CA VAL A 207 -10.30 -9.11 -13.50
C VAL A 207 -11.64 -8.48 -13.16
N ALA A 208 -12.30 -8.99 -12.13
CA ALA A 208 -13.44 -8.33 -11.50
C ALA A 208 -13.00 -7.71 -10.17
N VAL A 209 -13.32 -6.43 -9.98
CA VAL A 209 -12.96 -5.69 -8.75
C VAL A 209 -14.23 -5.16 -8.11
N LEU A 210 -14.52 -5.62 -6.89
CA LEU A 210 -15.58 -5.09 -6.06
C LEU A 210 -15.05 -3.94 -5.20
N GLY A 211 -15.43 -2.72 -5.56
CA GLY A 211 -14.98 -1.47 -4.97
C GLY A 211 -14.16 -0.64 -5.96
N ALA A 212 -14.80 0.31 -6.65
CA ALA A 212 -14.14 1.20 -7.61
C ALA A 212 -13.61 2.50 -6.99
N GLY A 213 -13.15 2.44 -5.74
CA GLY A 213 -12.46 3.54 -5.05
C GLY A 213 -10.99 3.65 -5.46
N SER A 214 -10.21 4.40 -4.67
CA SER A 214 -8.76 4.60 -4.91
C SER A 214 -7.97 3.29 -4.94
N ALA A 215 -8.23 2.38 -3.99
CA ALA A 215 -7.53 1.10 -3.91
C ALA A 215 -7.82 0.23 -5.13
N GLY A 216 -9.10 0.04 -5.47
CA GLY A 216 -9.51 -0.79 -6.60
C GLY A 216 -9.00 -0.25 -7.93
N CYS A 217 -9.19 1.05 -8.17
CA CYS A 217 -8.70 1.66 -9.41
C CYS A 217 -7.17 1.69 -9.47
N GLY A 218 -6.47 1.94 -8.35
CA GLY A 218 -5.02 1.92 -8.29
C GLY A 218 -4.43 0.54 -8.61
N ILE A 219 -4.98 -0.52 -8.01
CA ILE A 219 -4.58 -1.90 -8.31
C ILE A 219 -4.84 -2.23 -9.79
N SER A 220 -6.02 -1.87 -10.31
CA SER A 220 -6.38 -2.10 -11.71
C SER A 220 -5.43 -1.38 -12.67
N GLU A 221 -5.10 -0.10 -12.46
CA GLU A 221 -4.17 0.63 -13.32
C GLU A 221 -2.77 0.00 -13.31
N TYR A 222 -2.29 -0.51 -12.17
CA TYR A 222 -1.01 -1.22 -12.12
C TYR A 222 -1.06 -2.53 -12.91
N LEU A 223 -2.16 -3.29 -12.82
CA LEU A 223 -2.33 -4.52 -13.60
C LEU A 223 -2.50 -4.26 -15.10
N VAL A 224 -3.16 -3.16 -15.49
CA VAL A 224 -3.23 -2.69 -16.88
C VAL A 224 -1.82 -2.38 -17.36
N GLN A 225 -1.02 -1.64 -16.60
CA GLN A 225 0.36 -1.34 -16.98
C GLN A 225 1.21 -2.61 -17.11
N LEU A 226 1.06 -3.58 -16.21
CA LEU A 226 1.74 -4.88 -16.33
C LEU A 226 1.37 -5.62 -17.61
N MET A 227 0.09 -5.62 -17.99
CA MET A 227 -0.36 -6.19 -19.26
C MET A 227 0.26 -5.48 -20.47
N ILE A 228 0.39 -4.15 -20.40
CA ILE A 228 1.02 -3.35 -21.45
C ILE A 228 2.52 -3.66 -21.55
N ASP A 229 3.22 -3.75 -20.42
CA ASP A 229 4.64 -4.11 -20.37
C ASP A 229 4.89 -5.51 -20.95
N ASP A 230 3.93 -6.43 -20.79
CA ASP A 230 3.94 -7.78 -21.35
C ASP A 230 3.50 -7.82 -22.84
N GLY A 231 3.25 -6.64 -23.46
CA GLY A 231 3.03 -6.47 -24.90
C GLY A 231 1.56 -6.39 -25.34
N ILE A 232 0.60 -6.27 -24.42
CA ILE A 232 -0.82 -6.08 -24.76
C ILE A 232 -1.09 -4.60 -25.07
N SER A 233 -1.99 -4.32 -26.02
CA SER A 233 -2.44 -2.94 -26.25
C SER A 233 -3.18 -2.39 -25.01
N GLU A 234 -3.14 -1.08 -24.79
CA GLU A 234 -3.86 -0.47 -23.66
C GLU A 234 -5.37 -0.76 -23.72
N ASP A 235 -5.97 -0.68 -24.90
CA ASP A 235 -7.40 -0.97 -25.11
C ASP A 235 -7.74 -2.44 -24.76
N ASP A 236 -6.92 -3.39 -25.22
CA ASP A 236 -7.13 -4.81 -24.92
C ASP A 236 -6.90 -5.11 -23.43
N ALA A 237 -5.91 -4.47 -22.80
CA ALA A 237 -5.67 -4.60 -21.37
C ALA A 237 -6.87 -4.08 -20.57
N ARG A 238 -7.32 -2.85 -20.84
CA ARG A 238 -8.46 -2.21 -20.14
C ARG A 238 -9.76 -2.98 -20.34
N SER A 239 -9.99 -3.57 -21.52
CA SER A 239 -11.18 -4.37 -21.80
C SER A 239 -11.37 -5.59 -20.89
N ARG A 240 -10.32 -6.01 -20.14
CA ARG A 240 -10.33 -7.16 -19.23
C ARG A 240 -10.71 -6.81 -17.80
N PHE A 241 -10.90 -5.52 -17.48
CA PHE A 241 -11.19 -5.04 -16.13
C PHE A 241 -12.65 -4.66 -15.96
N TYR A 242 -13.31 -5.29 -14.99
CA TYR A 242 -14.70 -5.05 -14.65
C TYR A 242 -14.74 -4.46 -13.24
N MET A 243 -15.00 -3.16 -13.15
CA MET A 243 -15.03 -2.42 -11.88
C MET A 243 -16.47 -2.32 -11.38
N ILE A 244 -16.77 -2.83 -10.18
CA ILE A 244 -18.11 -2.79 -9.59
C ILE A 244 -18.09 -1.84 -8.39
N ASP A 245 -19.02 -0.88 -8.36
CA ASP A 245 -19.24 0.01 -7.22
C ASP A 245 -20.71 -0.02 -6.78
N ARG A 246 -21.12 0.90 -5.90
CA ARG A 246 -22.48 0.99 -5.35
C ARG A 246 -23.57 1.03 -6.43
N GLN A 247 -23.26 1.58 -7.60
CA GLN A 247 -24.16 1.70 -8.75
C GLN A 247 -24.18 0.44 -9.65
N GLY A 248 -23.32 -0.55 -9.40
CA GLY A 248 -23.08 -1.71 -10.29
C GLY A 248 -21.76 -1.60 -11.06
N LEU A 249 -21.62 -2.39 -12.12
CA LEU A 249 -20.49 -2.31 -13.06
C LEU A 249 -20.36 -0.89 -13.62
N LEU A 250 -19.17 -0.32 -13.59
CA LEU A 250 -18.90 1.00 -14.16
C LEU A 250 -19.00 0.96 -15.68
N LEU A 251 -19.91 1.76 -16.25
CA LEU A 251 -20.14 1.87 -17.68
C LEU A 251 -19.75 3.24 -18.22
N ASP A 252 -19.40 3.31 -19.49
CA ASP A 252 -18.95 4.53 -20.18
C ASP A 252 -20.05 5.62 -20.31
N ASN A 253 -21.31 5.23 -20.20
CA ASN A 253 -22.46 6.14 -20.19
C ASN A 253 -22.88 6.63 -18.79
N MET A 254 -22.18 6.24 -17.73
CA MET A 254 -22.50 6.69 -16.37
C MET A 254 -22.06 8.14 -16.14
N GLU A 255 -22.97 8.95 -15.60
CA GLU A 255 -22.65 10.31 -15.16
C GLU A 255 -22.03 10.32 -13.76
N GLY A 256 -21.22 11.35 -13.47
CA GLY A 256 -20.67 11.58 -12.13
C GLY A 256 -19.48 10.69 -11.74
N LEU A 257 -18.90 9.94 -12.68
CA LEU A 257 -17.69 9.16 -12.43
C LEU A 257 -16.49 10.06 -12.17
N MET A 258 -15.67 9.69 -11.17
CA MET A 258 -14.41 10.34 -10.88
C MET A 258 -13.42 10.14 -12.05
N PRO A 259 -12.48 11.06 -12.29
CA PRO A 259 -11.52 10.93 -13.40
C PRO A 259 -10.74 9.62 -13.43
N PHE A 260 -10.40 9.06 -12.27
CA PHE A 260 -9.70 7.77 -12.18
C PHE A 260 -10.60 6.55 -12.44
N GLN A 261 -11.92 6.70 -12.36
CA GLN A 261 -12.88 5.63 -12.67
C GLN A 261 -13.17 5.55 -14.16
N GLN A 262 -13.18 6.70 -14.85
CA GLN A 262 -13.55 6.81 -16.28
C GLN A 262 -12.68 5.94 -17.20
N LYS A 263 -11.41 5.71 -16.85
CA LYS A 263 -10.49 4.87 -17.64
C LYS A 263 -10.68 3.36 -17.47
N LEU A 264 -11.54 2.95 -16.54
CA LEU A 264 -11.80 1.56 -16.16
C LEU A 264 -13.28 1.20 -16.35
N THR A 265 -14.01 1.96 -17.14
CA THR A 265 -15.39 1.67 -17.52
C THR A 265 -15.45 0.60 -18.61
N GLN A 266 -16.58 -0.10 -18.68
CA GLN A 266 -16.90 -0.98 -19.79
C GLN A 266 -17.90 -0.34 -20.76
N PRO A 267 -17.82 -0.63 -22.07
CA PRO A 267 -18.78 -0.09 -23.02
C PRO A 267 -20.18 -0.63 -22.76
N CYS A 268 -21.16 0.27 -22.54
CA CYS A 268 -22.53 -0.11 -22.22
C CYS A 268 -23.14 -1.07 -23.25
N ASP A 269 -22.89 -0.85 -24.54
CA ASP A 269 -23.41 -1.69 -25.62
C ASP A 269 -22.89 -3.14 -25.53
N LYS A 270 -21.63 -3.33 -25.10
CA LYS A 270 -20.99 -4.65 -25.00
C LYS A 270 -21.43 -5.43 -23.75
N THR A 271 -21.97 -4.75 -22.75
CA THR A 271 -22.39 -5.36 -21.48
C THR A 271 -23.90 -5.36 -21.29
N SER A 272 -24.66 -4.87 -22.27
CA SER A 272 -26.13 -4.77 -22.24
C SER A 272 -26.83 -6.10 -21.94
N SER A 273 -26.24 -7.24 -22.32
CA SER A 273 -26.80 -8.57 -22.08
C SER A 273 -26.43 -9.18 -20.72
N PHE A 274 -25.63 -8.50 -19.89
CA PHE A 274 -25.11 -9.09 -18.65
C PHE A 274 -26.17 -9.18 -17.55
N SER A 275 -27.14 -8.28 -17.54
CA SER A 275 -28.18 -8.26 -16.51
C SER A 275 -29.56 -8.06 -17.11
N SER A 276 -30.56 -8.60 -16.43
CA SER A 276 -31.98 -8.35 -16.70
C SER A 276 -32.58 -7.30 -15.76
N GLY A 277 -31.79 -6.76 -14.83
CA GLY A 277 -32.19 -5.76 -13.84
C GLY A 277 -31.64 -4.35 -14.12
N ASP A 278 -31.87 -3.44 -13.19
CA ASP A 278 -31.52 -2.01 -13.32
C ASP A 278 -30.00 -1.72 -13.28
N LYS A 279 -29.21 -2.66 -12.76
CA LYS A 279 -27.74 -2.55 -12.66
C LYS A 279 -27.09 -3.92 -12.87
N ILE A 280 -25.87 -3.92 -13.39
CA ILE A 280 -25.05 -5.13 -13.53
C ILE A 280 -24.31 -5.37 -12.22
N GLU A 281 -24.64 -6.46 -11.53
CA GLU A 281 -24.02 -6.82 -10.25
C GLU A 281 -22.77 -7.71 -10.43
N LEU A 282 -22.04 -7.96 -9.35
CA LEU A 282 -20.83 -8.79 -9.39
C LEU A 282 -21.12 -10.21 -9.90
N ILE A 283 -22.26 -10.80 -9.53
CA ILE A 283 -22.64 -12.14 -10.00
C ILE A 283 -22.86 -12.15 -11.52
N ASP A 284 -23.49 -11.10 -12.07
CA ASP A 284 -23.71 -10.95 -13.51
C ASP A 284 -22.38 -10.92 -14.27
N VAL A 285 -21.41 -10.17 -13.75
CA VAL A 285 -20.03 -10.13 -14.28
C VAL A 285 -19.38 -11.51 -14.21
N ILE A 286 -19.53 -12.22 -13.09
CA ILE A 286 -18.97 -13.57 -12.90
C ILE A 286 -19.55 -14.57 -13.91
N GLU A 287 -20.83 -14.44 -14.24
CA GLU A 287 -21.52 -15.31 -15.18
C GLU A 287 -21.15 -15.04 -16.64
N HIS A 288 -21.06 -13.78 -17.03
CA HIS A 288 -20.93 -13.37 -18.43
C HIS A 288 -19.48 -13.08 -18.83
N ALA A 289 -18.75 -12.28 -18.04
CA ALA A 289 -17.35 -11.94 -18.32
C ALA A 289 -16.38 -13.06 -17.95
N LYS A 290 -16.77 -13.99 -17.07
CA LYS A 290 -15.94 -15.11 -16.60
C LYS A 290 -14.56 -14.65 -16.10
N PRO A 291 -14.50 -13.72 -15.12
CA PRO A 291 -13.27 -13.25 -14.50
C PRO A 291 -12.55 -14.39 -13.79
N THR A 292 -11.24 -14.45 -13.99
CA THR A 292 -10.37 -15.44 -13.34
C THR A 292 -9.70 -14.88 -12.07
N ILE A 293 -9.72 -13.56 -11.93
CA ILE A 293 -9.22 -12.82 -10.77
C ILE A 293 -10.40 -12.04 -10.19
N LEU A 294 -10.63 -12.19 -8.90
CA LEU A 294 -11.67 -11.49 -8.14
C LEU A 294 -11.02 -10.75 -6.97
N ILE A 295 -11.13 -9.42 -6.94
CA ILE A 295 -10.50 -8.54 -5.94
C ILE A 295 -11.58 -7.79 -5.18
N GLY A 296 -11.53 -7.83 -3.85
CA GLY A 296 -12.48 -7.17 -2.97
C GLY A 296 -11.82 -6.04 -2.18
N VAL A 297 -12.25 -4.81 -2.39
CA VAL A 297 -11.74 -3.59 -1.72
C VAL A 297 -12.87 -2.62 -1.41
N SER A 298 -14.06 -3.15 -1.16
CA SER A 298 -15.31 -2.40 -0.99
C SER A 298 -15.59 -1.98 0.46
N GLY A 299 -14.91 -2.59 1.42
CA GLY A 299 -15.24 -2.51 2.85
C GLY A 299 -16.57 -3.16 3.21
N GLN A 300 -17.19 -3.93 2.31
CA GLN A 300 -18.45 -4.64 2.57
C GLN A 300 -18.19 -6.12 2.84
N PRO A 301 -18.56 -6.64 4.02
CA PRO A 301 -18.36 -8.05 4.33
C PRO A 301 -19.34 -8.95 3.57
N ASN A 302 -18.97 -10.23 3.44
CA ASN A 302 -19.81 -11.32 2.90
C ASN A 302 -20.30 -11.10 1.46
N GLN A 303 -19.55 -10.37 0.65
CA GLN A 303 -19.88 -10.11 -0.75
C GLN A 303 -19.40 -11.21 -1.70
N PHE A 304 -18.38 -11.98 -1.32
CA PHE A 304 -17.96 -13.16 -2.08
C PHE A 304 -18.68 -14.38 -1.51
N THR A 305 -19.42 -15.08 -2.36
CA THR A 305 -20.30 -16.19 -1.95
C THR A 305 -19.82 -17.53 -2.50
N GLU A 306 -20.26 -18.62 -1.89
CA GLU A 306 -19.99 -19.98 -2.38
C GLU A 306 -20.41 -20.16 -3.84
N ALA A 307 -21.61 -19.68 -4.20
CA ALA A 307 -22.13 -19.79 -5.57
C ALA A 307 -21.20 -19.11 -6.59
N MET A 308 -20.65 -17.95 -6.26
CA MET A 308 -19.68 -17.24 -7.10
C MET A 308 -18.39 -18.05 -7.28
N VAL A 309 -17.83 -18.60 -6.18
CA VAL A 309 -16.62 -19.41 -6.24
C VAL A 309 -16.84 -20.69 -7.03
N GLN A 310 -17.94 -21.41 -6.79
CA GLN A 310 -18.31 -22.59 -7.57
C GLN A 310 -18.48 -22.26 -9.05
N LYS A 311 -19.09 -21.12 -9.37
CA LYS A 311 -19.22 -20.65 -10.75
C LYS A 311 -17.86 -20.39 -11.40
N MET A 312 -16.93 -19.73 -10.70
CA MET A 312 -15.57 -19.51 -11.21
C MET A 312 -14.85 -20.83 -11.53
N LEU A 313 -15.02 -21.86 -10.68
CA LEU A 313 -14.42 -23.18 -10.89
C LEU A 313 -14.90 -23.90 -12.16
N THR A 314 -16.02 -23.48 -12.75
CA THR A 314 -16.51 -24.05 -14.03
C THR A 314 -15.67 -23.63 -15.24
N TYR A 315 -14.89 -22.54 -15.14
CA TYR A 315 -14.11 -22.00 -16.25
C TYR A 315 -12.65 -21.66 -15.90
N THR A 316 -12.27 -21.70 -14.62
CA THR A 316 -10.86 -21.61 -14.20
C THR A 316 -10.54 -22.66 -13.14
N LYS A 317 -9.42 -23.37 -13.35
CA LYS A 317 -8.99 -24.42 -12.41
C LYS A 317 -8.52 -23.83 -11.08
N ARG A 318 -7.88 -22.65 -11.11
CA ARG A 318 -7.28 -22.00 -9.94
C ARG A 318 -7.70 -20.52 -9.90
N PRO A 319 -8.94 -20.21 -9.47
CA PRO A 319 -9.37 -18.82 -9.37
C PRO A 319 -8.51 -18.06 -8.37
N ILE A 320 -8.15 -16.83 -8.72
CA ILE A 320 -7.43 -15.91 -7.82
C ILE A 320 -8.50 -15.07 -7.12
N ILE A 321 -8.62 -15.17 -5.80
CA ILE A 321 -9.72 -14.54 -5.03
C ILE A 321 -9.15 -13.82 -3.81
N PHE A 322 -9.12 -12.49 -3.86
CA PHE A 322 -8.42 -11.64 -2.90
C PHE A 322 -9.42 -10.75 -2.16
N PRO A 323 -9.94 -11.18 -0.98
CA PRO A 323 -10.75 -10.32 -0.13
C PRO A 323 -9.83 -9.41 0.71
N MET A 324 -9.64 -8.18 0.26
CA MET A 324 -8.59 -7.27 0.73
C MET A 324 -9.08 -6.20 1.70
N SER A 325 -10.39 -6.12 1.93
CA SER A 325 -10.96 -5.12 2.82
C SER A 325 -10.54 -5.31 4.29
N ASN A 326 -10.27 -4.19 4.94
CA ASN A 326 -9.84 -4.10 6.34
C ASN A 326 -10.89 -3.37 7.19
N PRO A 327 -10.97 -3.64 8.50
CA PRO A 327 -10.35 -4.77 9.23
C PRO A 327 -11.03 -6.12 8.87
N ILE A 328 -10.65 -7.22 9.55
CA ILE A 328 -11.21 -8.57 9.35
C ILE A 328 -12.74 -8.59 9.24
N SER A 329 -13.45 -7.77 10.03
CA SER A 329 -14.93 -7.68 10.00
C SER A 329 -15.53 -7.08 8.73
N ARG A 330 -14.69 -6.54 7.83
CA ARG A 330 -15.05 -5.95 6.54
C ARG A 330 -14.57 -6.77 5.35
N CYS A 331 -13.89 -7.90 5.59
CA CYS A 331 -13.38 -8.80 4.57
C CYS A 331 -14.53 -9.40 3.73
N GLU A 332 -14.40 -9.39 2.41
CA GLU A 332 -15.48 -9.82 1.49
C GLU A 332 -15.86 -11.30 1.65
N ALA A 333 -14.91 -12.15 2.07
CA ALA A 333 -15.13 -13.53 2.52
C ALA A 333 -13.98 -13.98 3.42
N GLN A 334 -14.22 -15.00 4.23
CA GLN A 334 -13.17 -15.63 5.04
C GLN A 334 -12.28 -16.51 4.14
N PRO A 335 -10.95 -16.50 4.31
CA PRO A 335 -10.05 -17.39 3.56
C PRO A 335 -10.38 -18.88 3.75
N GLU A 336 -10.83 -19.27 4.95
CA GLU A 336 -11.26 -20.64 5.24
C GLU A 336 -12.44 -21.06 4.35
N ASP A 337 -13.42 -20.17 4.17
CA ASP A 337 -14.58 -20.44 3.33
C ASP A 337 -14.18 -20.53 1.86
N LEU A 338 -13.37 -19.60 1.35
CA LEU A 338 -12.87 -19.62 -0.02
C LEU A 338 -12.11 -20.91 -0.35
N LEU A 339 -11.27 -21.39 0.57
CA LEU A 339 -10.54 -22.64 0.42
C LEU A 339 -11.48 -23.86 0.49
N LYS A 340 -12.48 -23.87 1.38
CA LYS A 340 -13.47 -24.95 1.45
C LYS A 340 -14.32 -25.02 0.19
N TRP A 341 -14.92 -23.90 -0.23
CA TRP A 341 -15.74 -23.82 -1.43
C TRP A 341 -14.95 -24.24 -2.69
N SER A 342 -13.67 -23.91 -2.75
CA SER A 342 -12.80 -24.29 -3.88
C SER A 342 -12.07 -25.61 -3.73
N ASN A 343 -12.29 -26.37 -2.65
CA ASN A 343 -11.52 -27.57 -2.32
C ASN A 343 -9.99 -27.35 -2.43
N GLY A 344 -9.51 -26.20 -1.94
CA GLY A 344 -8.11 -25.77 -1.95
C GLY A 344 -7.58 -25.29 -3.29
N GLN A 345 -8.41 -25.16 -4.34
CA GLN A 345 -7.96 -24.69 -5.65
C GLN A 345 -7.75 -23.17 -5.73
N ALA A 346 -8.52 -22.39 -4.95
CA ALA A 346 -8.43 -20.94 -4.98
C ALA A 346 -7.09 -20.44 -4.43
N LEU A 347 -6.55 -19.43 -5.10
CA LEU A 347 -5.37 -18.68 -4.68
C LEU A 347 -5.84 -17.45 -3.90
N VAL A 348 -5.53 -17.42 -2.60
CA VAL A 348 -6.10 -16.44 -1.66
C VAL A 348 -5.00 -15.63 -0.98
N ALA A 349 -5.16 -14.30 -1.01
CA ALA A 349 -4.42 -13.34 -0.19
C ALA A 349 -5.40 -12.31 0.36
N THR A 350 -5.08 -11.72 1.51
CA THR A 350 -5.97 -10.82 2.26
C THR A 350 -5.29 -9.52 2.64
N GLY A 351 -6.06 -8.48 2.98
CA GLY A 351 -5.53 -7.23 3.54
C GLY A 351 -5.20 -7.35 5.04
N SER A 352 -6.02 -8.09 5.78
CA SER A 352 -5.87 -8.34 7.22
C SER A 352 -5.17 -9.69 7.49
N PRO A 353 -4.51 -9.86 8.65
CA PRO A 353 -3.88 -11.13 9.00
C PRO A 353 -4.94 -12.19 9.34
N PHE A 354 -4.76 -13.40 8.83
CA PHE A 354 -5.58 -14.57 9.17
C PHE A 354 -4.69 -15.73 9.63
N PRO A 355 -5.19 -16.60 10.54
CA PRO A 355 -4.47 -17.81 10.90
C PRO A 355 -4.37 -18.77 9.70
N PRO A 356 -3.40 -19.70 9.70
CA PRO A 356 -3.31 -20.73 8.68
C PRO A 356 -4.57 -21.61 8.64
N VAL A 357 -5.00 -21.99 7.44
CA VAL A 357 -6.19 -22.84 7.23
C VAL A 357 -5.78 -24.28 7.02
N LYS A 358 -6.37 -25.21 7.79
CA LYS A 358 -6.14 -26.66 7.61
C LYS A 358 -7.27 -27.26 6.78
N LEU A 359 -6.93 -27.83 5.62
CA LEU A 359 -7.88 -28.44 4.70
C LEU A 359 -7.28 -29.70 4.06
N ASN A 360 -7.99 -30.83 4.13
CA ASN A 360 -7.60 -32.12 3.54
C ASN A 360 -6.18 -32.58 3.92
N GLY A 361 -5.77 -32.36 5.18
CA GLY A 361 -4.44 -32.72 5.68
C GLY A 361 -3.31 -31.78 5.24
N LYS A 362 -3.60 -30.72 4.46
CA LYS A 362 -2.67 -29.64 4.12
C LYS A 362 -2.92 -28.42 5.00
N THR A 363 -1.86 -27.63 5.25
CA THR A 363 -1.95 -26.33 5.92
C THR A 363 -1.65 -25.24 4.90
N TYR A 364 -2.55 -24.27 4.77
CA TYR A 364 -2.46 -23.14 3.87
C TYR A 364 -2.15 -21.88 4.68
N GLU A 365 -0.96 -21.34 4.47
CA GLU A 365 -0.56 -20.04 5.03
C GLU A 365 -1.23 -18.92 4.23
N ILE A 366 -2.02 -18.07 4.90
CA ILE A 366 -2.76 -16.99 4.23
C ILE A 366 -1.87 -15.75 4.15
N ALA A 367 -1.49 -15.38 2.93
CA ALA A 367 -0.66 -14.22 2.69
C ALA A 367 -1.42 -12.93 3.06
N GLN A 368 -0.81 -12.10 3.92
CA GLN A 368 -1.28 -10.75 4.21
C GLN A 368 -0.56 -9.74 3.31
N SER A 369 -1.33 -9.01 2.51
CA SER A 369 -0.84 -7.89 1.71
C SER A 369 -0.60 -6.67 2.59
N ASN A 370 0.55 -6.67 3.27
CA ASN A 370 0.99 -5.59 4.14
C ASN A 370 2.17 -4.82 3.52
N ASN A 371 2.08 -3.49 3.50
CA ASN A 371 3.09 -2.60 2.91
C ASN A 371 4.48 -2.77 3.54
N CYS A 372 4.59 -3.41 4.71
CA CYS A 372 5.87 -3.72 5.36
C CYS A 372 6.83 -4.58 4.52
N TYR A 373 6.35 -5.22 3.44
CA TYR A 373 7.22 -5.88 2.46
C TYR A 373 7.80 -4.92 1.42
N ILE A 374 7.16 -3.77 1.15
CA ILE A 374 7.52 -2.87 0.05
C ILE A 374 8.37 -1.71 0.53
N PHE A 375 7.84 -0.83 1.38
CA PHE A 375 8.51 0.44 1.72
C PHE A 375 9.92 0.27 2.31
N PRO A 376 10.24 -0.77 3.12
CA PRO A 376 11.59 -0.91 3.64
C PRO A 376 12.63 -1.21 2.55
N GLY A 377 12.29 -2.11 1.61
CA GLY A 377 13.13 -2.42 0.45
C GLY A 377 13.23 -1.24 -0.52
N MET A 378 12.12 -0.52 -0.74
CA MET A 378 12.11 0.72 -1.51
C MET A 378 13.11 1.75 -0.95
N GLY A 379 13.05 2.04 0.36
CA GLY A 379 13.97 2.99 0.97
C GLY A 379 15.41 2.52 0.94
N LEU A 380 15.67 1.24 1.19
CA LEU A 380 17.02 0.68 1.09
C LEU A 380 17.60 0.87 -0.32
N GLY A 381 16.83 0.55 -1.37
CA GLY A 381 17.24 0.73 -2.76
C GLY A 381 17.50 2.19 -3.13
N ILE A 382 16.56 3.08 -2.78
CA ILE A 382 16.65 4.53 -3.00
C ILE A 382 17.91 5.10 -2.36
N LEU A 383 18.18 4.75 -1.09
CA LEU A 383 19.35 5.27 -0.37
C LEU A 383 20.65 4.69 -0.94
N ALA A 384 20.69 3.40 -1.26
CA ALA A 384 21.88 2.72 -1.77
C ALA A 384 22.32 3.28 -3.13
N CYS A 385 21.39 3.53 -4.06
CA CYS A 385 21.72 4.12 -5.36
C CYS A 385 21.73 5.66 -5.37
N GLY A 386 21.29 6.29 -4.29
CA GLY A 386 21.19 7.75 -4.18
C GLY A 386 20.16 8.35 -5.14
N ALA A 387 19.01 7.69 -5.32
CA ALA A 387 17.95 8.15 -6.21
C ALA A 387 17.41 9.53 -5.80
N LYS A 388 17.14 10.38 -6.79
CA LYS A 388 16.65 11.76 -6.58
C LYS A 388 15.12 11.88 -6.61
N ARG A 389 14.45 10.89 -7.17
CA ARG A 389 12.99 10.82 -7.41
C ARG A 389 12.53 9.38 -7.28
N VAL A 390 11.23 9.19 -7.10
CA VAL A 390 10.58 7.88 -7.08
C VAL A 390 9.59 7.82 -8.23
N SER A 391 9.70 6.82 -9.11
CA SER A 391 8.74 6.56 -10.19
C SER A 391 7.73 5.48 -9.79
N ASP A 392 6.62 5.41 -10.53
CA ASP A 392 5.68 4.28 -10.38
C ASP A 392 6.30 2.98 -10.91
N ALA A 393 7.20 3.04 -11.90
CA ALA A 393 7.95 1.89 -12.40
C ALA A 393 8.82 1.25 -11.29
N MET A 394 9.41 2.05 -10.38
CA MET A 394 10.15 1.52 -9.24
C MET A 394 9.26 0.66 -8.32
N PHE A 395 8.01 1.08 -8.07
CA PHE A 395 7.04 0.27 -7.32
C PHE A 395 6.60 -0.98 -8.08
N MET A 396 6.56 -0.91 -9.41
CA MET A 396 6.29 -2.08 -10.24
C MET A 396 7.42 -3.11 -10.15
N GLN A 397 8.68 -2.67 -10.21
CA GLN A 397 9.82 -3.56 -10.03
C GLN A 397 9.93 -4.11 -8.61
N ALA A 398 9.58 -3.31 -7.60
CA ALA A 398 9.43 -3.81 -6.24
C ALA A 398 8.39 -4.94 -6.17
N ALA A 399 7.25 -4.76 -6.85
CA ALA A 399 6.19 -5.75 -6.84
C ALA A 399 6.60 -7.05 -7.55
N ARG A 400 7.24 -6.94 -8.72
CA ARG A 400 7.80 -8.09 -9.45
C ARG A 400 8.84 -8.81 -8.60
N ALA A 401 9.78 -8.10 -7.99
CA ALA A 401 10.82 -8.67 -7.14
C ALA A 401 10.27 -9.40 -5.90
N LEU A 402 9.25 -8.83 -5.24
CA LEU A 402 8.56 -9.50 -4.13
C LEU A 402 7.85 -10.77 -4.59
N ALA A 403 7.15 -10.72 -5.72
CA ALA A 403 6.42 -11.85 -6.26
C ALA A 403 7.33 -13.06 -6.56
N GLU A 404 8.58 -12.83 -7.02
CA GLU A 404 9.56 -13.92 -7.25
C GLU A 404 9.99 -14.66 -5.97
N THR A 405 9.69 -14.11 -4.79
CA THR A 405 10.02 -14.74 -3.51
C THR A 405 8.89 -15.58 -2.94
N ALA A 406 7.73 -15.64 -3.62
CA ALA A 406 6.55 -16.31 -3.12
C ALA A 406 6.73 -17.84 -3.06
N PRO A 407 6.49 -18.49 -1.90
CA PRO A 407 6.56 -19.95 -1.77
C PRO A 407 5.64 -20.71 -2.76
N ALA A 408 4.51 -20.11 -3.15
CA ALA A 408 3.57 -20.68 -4.13
C ALA A 408 4.19 -21.00 -5.50
N LEU A 409 5.34 -20.40 -5.83
CA LEU A 409 6.06 -20.66 -7.09
C LEU A 409 6.83 -21.97 -7.09
N HIS A 410 7.11 -22.53 -5.92
CA HIS A 410 7.95 -23.71 -5.75
C HIS A 410 7.23 -24.86 -5.04
N THR A 411 6.20 -24.55 -4.25
CA THR A 411 5.47 -25.50 -3.43
C THR A 411 3.98 -25.43 -3.72
N GLU A 412 3.36 -26.55 -4.09
CA GLU A 412 1.91 -26.63 -4.26
C GLU A 412 1.20 -26.31 -2.94
N GLY A 413 0.32 -25.31 -2.95
CA GLY A 413 -0.35 -24.81 -1.74
C GLY A 413 0.53 -23.88 -0.88
N GLY A 414 1.71 -23.49 -1.36
CA GLY A 414 2.54 -22.47 -0.73
C GLY A 414 1.87 -21.09 -0.71
N ALA A 415 2.30 -20.24 0.22
CA ALA A 415 1.81 -18.87 0.36
C ALA A 415 2.15 -17.99 -0.85
N LEU A 416 1.31 -17.00 -1.12
CA LEU A 416 1.51 -16.02 -2.20
C LEU A 416 2.51 -14.92 -1.88
N LEU A 417 2.92 -14.81 -0.61
CA LEU A 417 3.97 -13.92 -0.13
C LEU A 417 4.91 -14.71 0.78
N PRO A 418 6.20 -14.34 0.86
CA PRO A 418 7.15 -14.99 1.76
C PRO A 418 6.75 -14.81 3.23
N PRO A 419 7.28 -15.63 4.15
CA PRO A 419 7.08 -15.41 5.58
C PRO A 419 7.81 -14.14 6.04
N LEU A 420 7.30 -13.50 7.10
CA LEU A 420 7.89 -12.27 7.65
C LEU A 420 9.32 -12.46 8.18
N SER A 421 9.71 -13.69 8.52
CA SER A 421 11.09 -14.02 8.91
C SER A 421 12.11 -13.67 7.83
N ASP A 422 11.69 -13.67 6.57
CA ASP A 422 12.57 -13.54 5.41
C ASP A 422 12.58 -12.10 4.89
N VAL A 423 11.82 -11.18 5.52
CA VAL A 423 11.56 -9.83 4.99
C VAL A 423 12.82 -9.00 4.78
N ARG A 424 13.90 -9.25 5.53
CA ARG A 424 15.19 -8.55 5.33
C ARG A 424 15.85 -8.96 4.01
N ASP A 425 15.87 -10.26 3.71
CA ASP A 425 16.43 -10.76 2.46
C ASP A 425 15.54 -10.37 1.28
N VAL A 426 14.22 -10.40 1.46
CA VAL A 426 13.24 -9.86 0.50
C VAL A 426 13.48 -8.36 0.26
N SER A 427 13.71 -7.57 1.32
CA SER A 427 13.99 -6.14 1.21
C SER A 427 15.26 -5.86 0.41
N LYS A 428 16.31 -6.70 0.50
CA LYS A 428 17.51 -6.59 -0.35
C LYS A 428 17.20 -6.85 -1.82
N LYS A 429 16.41 -7.88 -2.13
CA LYS A 429 15.99 -8.20 -3.51
C LYS A 429 15.18 -7.05 -4.12
N ILE A 430 14.24 -6.51 -3.35
CA ILE A 430 13.46 -5.32 -3.73
C ILE A 430 14.40 -4.13 -3.94
N ALA A 431 15.29 -3.85 -2.99
CA ALA A 431 16.23 -2.74 -3.08
C ALA A 431 17.07 -2.77 -4.36
N PHE A 432 17.53 -3.96 -4.75
CA PHE A 432 18.27 -4.16 -5.99
C PHE A 432 17.43 -3.84 -7.23
N ALA A 433 16.23 -4.42 -7.34
CA ALA A 433 15.33 -4.18 -8.48
C ALA A 433 14.92 -2.71 -8.60
N VAL A 434 14.59 -2.08 -7.46
CA VAL A 434 14.21 -0.67 -7.36
C VAL A 434 15.36 0.24 -7.77
N ALA A 435 16.57 -0.05 -7.30
CA ALA A 435 17.75 0.73 -7.66
C ALA A 435 18.10 0.62 -9.15
N LYS A 436 17.93 -0.55 -9.77
CA LYS A 436 18.10 -0.70 -11.23
C LYS A 436 17.09 0.13 -11.99
N GLN A 437 15.81 0.08 -11.61
CA GLN A 437 14.79 0.92 -12.23
C GLN A 437 15.09 2.41 -12.07
N ALA A 438 15.57 2.84 -10.89
CA ALA A 438 15.96 4.23 -10.69
C ALA A 438 17.10 4.68 -11.63
N MET A 439 18.01 3.77 -12.01
CA MET A 439 19.07 4.05 -12.99
C MET A 439 18.51 4.14 -14.42
N GLU A 440 17.60 3.24 -14.77
CA GLU A 440 16.90 3.25 -16.07
C GLU A 440 16.07 4.52 -16.26
N ASP A 441 15.39 4.98 -15.21
CA ASP A 441 14.61 6.22 -15.19
C ASP A 441 15.49 7.49 -15.18
N GLY A 442 16.82 7.33 -15.07
CA GLY A 442 17.77 8.45 -14.96
C GLY A 442 17.72 9.19 -13.61
N PHE A 443 17.13 8.58 -12.58
CA PHE A 443 17.03 9.15 -11.22
C PHE A 443 18.25 8.83 -10.35
N ALA A 444 19.05 7.84 -10.74
CA ALA A 444 20.33 7.47 -10.15
C ALA A 444 21.41 7.30 -11.23
N SER A 445 22.68 7.32 -10.84
CA SER A 445 23.79 7.06 -11.79
C SER A 445 23.89 5.57 -12.11
N SER A 446 24.07 5.23 -13.37
CA SER A 446 24.29 3.84 -13.79
C SER A 446 25.61 3.30 -13.23
N ILE A 447 25.54 2.15 -12.57
CA ILE A 447 26.68 1.42 -12.00
C ILE A 447 26.52 -0.07 -12.31
N SER A 448 27.57 -0.87 -12.09
CA SER A 448 27.50 -2.32 -12.25
C SER A 448 26.62 -2.97 -11.16
N ASP A 449 26.05 -4.13 -11.48
CA ASP A 449 25.24 -4.91 -10.55
C ASP A 449 26.04 -5.30 -9.29
N GLU A 450 27.34 -5.61 -9.42
CA GLU A 450 28.23 -5.91 -8.28
C GLU A 450 28.41 -4.69 -7.37
N LYS A 451 28.55 -3.49 -7.96
CA LYS A 451 28.72 -2.27 -7.18
C LYS A 451 27.43 -1.89 -6.48
N LEU A 452 26.29 -2.10 -7.14
CA LEU A 452 24.98 -1.88 -6.54
C LEU A 452 24.76 -2.82 -5.34
N GLN A 453 25.09 -4.11 -5.48
CA GLN A 453 24.98 -5.07 -4.38
C GLN A 453 25.85 -4.64 -3.18
N GLN A 454 27.09 -4.22 -3.44
CA GLN A 454 27.98 -3.69 -2.40
C GLN A 454 27.35 -2.47 -1.69
N LEU A 455 26.79 -1.51 -2.43
CA LEU A 455 26.17 -0.32 -1.83
C LEU A 455 24.94 -0.66 -0.99
N ILE A 456 24.14 -1.66 -1.40
CA ILE A 456 23.00 -2.15 -0.63
C ILE A 456 23.48 -2.76 0.69
N ASP A 457 24.52 -3.60 0.65
CA ASP A 457 25.08 -4.21 1.85
C ASP A 457 25.76 -3.19 2.78
N GLU A 458 26.41 -2.16 2.24
CA GLU A 458 26.97 -1.04 3.01
C GLU A 458 25.89 -0.15 3.65
N THR A 459 24.75 0.00 2.98
CA THR A 459 23.61 0.79 3.50
C THR A 459 22.83 0.02 4.58
N LEU A 460 22.86 -1.32 4.52
CA LEU A 460 22.16 -2.19 5.44
C LEU A 460 22.78 -2.15 6.84
N TRP A 461 22.12 -1.44 7.74
CA TRP A 461 22.42 -1.42 9.16
C TRP A 461 22.09 -2.76 9.85
N GLU A 462 22.99 -3.16 10.73
CA GLU A 462 22.85 -4.31 11.62
C GLU A 462 22.83 -3.86 13.10
N PRO A 463 21.96 -4.46 13.94
CA PRO A 463 21.88 -4.17 15.37
C PRO A 463 23.03 -4.85 16.14
N ARG A 464 24.29 -4.48 15.85
CA ARG A 464 25.49 -4.94 16.55
C ARG A 464 26.13 -3.77 17.31
N TYR A 465 26.59 -4.03 18.54
CA TYR A 465 27.26 -3.03 19.39
C TYR A 465 28.72 -2.83 19.00
#